data_AF-A0A0F9HDW0-F1
#
_entry.id   AF-A0A0F9HDW0-F1
#
_cell.length_a   1.000
_cell.length_b   1.000
_cell.length_c   1.000
_cell.angle_alpha   90.00
_cell.angle_beta   90.00
_cell.angle_gamma   90.00
#
_symmetry.space_group_name_H-M   'P 1'
#
loop_
_entity.id
_entity.type
_entity.pdbx_description
1 polymer ?
#
loop_
_entity_poly.entity_id
_entity_poly.type
_entity_poly.pdbx_seq_one_letter_code
_entity_poly.pdbx_strand_id
1 'polypeptide(L)'
;MNLLDAIGETHQKILRPSGGCHNCPRRRVDFVPATLPSAPVLWLGEGPGADEVVEGEGFVGKSGELLRTEAAHVGISPFACSNVVHCRPPKNAAPKPKEIACCLSQFVLDEIRGYPIVVLCGTTALTTLFPKAKANRFRGNIAYHPDFPGQRFYTIYHPAATLHNPNLAAEFKQQIARLGRIVAGEPPCPWHILQGGTDEMWAALDTALAAPLISFDIETTSLKSWDPYAKIRNFALTADEKTVIVVNTEEPHWLAALEKVRSYLEQPQKAVVGHSIAFDLDWLEHEADFTVQC
;
A
#
# COMPACT_ATOMS: atom_id res chain seq x y z
N MET A 1 39.81 -25.95 42.01
CA MET A 1 39.09 -26.83 41.06
C MET A 1 37.87 -26.05 40.62
N ASN A 2 37.81 -25.71 39.33
CA ASN A 2 37.10 -24.56 38.78
C ASN A 2 35.56 -24.64 38.86
N LEU A 3 34.97 -23.46 39.07
CA LEU A 3 33.53 -23.16 39.03
C LEU A 3 33.05 -22.82 37.60
N LEU A 4 33.73 -23.35 36.57
CA LEU A 4 33.52 -22.98 35.15
C LEU A 4 33.01 -24.13 34.25
N ASP A 5 32.81 -25.35 34.76
CA ASP A 5 32.49 -26.51 33.91
C ASP A 5 31.00 -26.93 33.91
N ALA A 6 30.07 -26.00 34.14
CA ALA A 6 28.64 -26.28 34.04
C ALA A 6 27.88 -25.22 33.21
N ILE A 7 28.45 -24.84 32.07
CA ILE A 7 27.71 -24.13 31.02
C ILE A 7 27.15 -25.19 30.07
N GLY A 8 26.08 -25.86 30.52
CA GLY A 8 25.21 -26.63 29.64
C GLY A 8 24.11 -25.71 29.12
N GLU A 9 24.29 -25.19 27.91
CA GLU A 9 23.32 -24.37 27.17
C GLU A 9 21.91 -24.95 27.29
N THR A 10 21.10 -24.34 28.15
CA THR A 10 19.68 -24.64 28.25
C THR A 10 18.99 -23.59 27.39
N HIS A 11 18.74 -23.92 26.12
CA HIS A 11 17.75 -23.19 25.33
C HIS A 11 16.47 -23.10 26.17
N GLN A 12 16.14 -21.91 26.68
CA GLN A 12 14.91 -21.68 27.40
C GLN A 12 13.78 -22.08 26.48
N LYS A 13 13.09 -23.19 26.78
CA LYS A 13 11.84 -23.55 26.13
C LYS A 13 10.89 -22.38 26.33
N ILE A 14 10.70 -21.59 25.29
CA ILE A 14 9.81 -20.43 25.34
C ILE A 14 8.41 -20.95 25.66
N LEU A 15 7.94 -20.59 26.85
CA LEU A 15 6.68 -21.06 27.40
C LEU A 15 5.55 -20.46 26.57
N ARG A 16 4.76 -21.33 25.95
CA ARG A 16 3.55 -20.93 25.24
C ARG A 16 2.56 -20.32 26.23
N PRO A 17 1.85 -19.24 25.87
CA PRO A 17 0.75 -18.75 26.69
C PRO A 17 -0.29 -19.86 26.90
N SER A 18 -0.71 -20.05 28.14
CA SER A 18 -1.65 -21.09 28.56
C SER A 18 -3.01 -20.92 27.87
N GLY A 19 -3.55 -21.99 27.26
CA GLY A 19 -5.00 -22.11 26.99
C GLY A 19 -5.47 -22.26 25.55
N GLY A 20 -4.65 -21.99 24.52
CA GLY A 20 -5.18 -21.91 23.16
C GLY A 20 -4.70 -22.97 22.15
N CYS A 21 -3.44 -23.37 22.21
CA CYS A 21 -2.82 -24.15 21.12
C CYS A 21 -3.17 -25.66 21.13
N HIS A 22 -4.07 -26.12 22.00
CA HIS A 22 -4.34 -27.56 22.20
C HIS A 22 -4.87 -28.27 20.94
N ASN A 23 -5.62 -27.55 20.10
CA ASN A 23 -6.18 -28.09 18.84
C ASN A 23 -5.37 -27.73 17.59
N CYS A 24 -4.23 -27.06 17.76
CA CYS A 24 -3.35 -26.69 16.66
C CYS A 24 -2.53 -27.91 16.19
N PRO A 25 -2.40 -28.14 14.87
CA PRO A 25 -1.49 -29.15 14.32
C PRO A 25 -0.03 -28.97 14.79
N ARG A 26 0.36 -27.74 15.15
CA ARG A 26 1.72 -27.37 15.58
C ARG A 26 1.93 -27.33 17.09
N ARG A 27 1.03 -27.93 17.88
CA ARG A 27 1.11 -27.89 19.35
C ARG A 27 2.33 -28.61 19.97
N ARG A 28 3.25 -29.17 19.20
CA ARG A 28 4.50 -29.77 19.71
C ARG A 28 5.75 -29.22 19.04
N VAL A 29 5.62 -28.14 18.27
CA VAL A 29 6.72 -27.45 17.59
C VAL A 29 7.15 -26.24 18.42
N ASP A 30 8.44 -25.89 18.38
CA ASP A 30 8.95 -24.71 19.08
C ASP A 30 8.18 -23.45 18.67
N PHE A 31 7.94 -22.60 19.67
CA PHE A 31 7.12 -21.41 19.58
C PHE A 31 8.02 -20.18 19.67
N VAL A 32 7.91 -19.29 18.70
CA VAL A 32 8.63 -18.01 18.65
C VAL A 32 7.62 -16.90 18.95
N PRO A 33 7.73 -16.21 20.11
CA PRO A 33 6.82 -15.15 20.51
C PRO A 33 6.98 -13.91 19.64
N ALA A 34 5.96 -13.06 19.63
CA ALA A 34 6.09 -11.72 19.10
C ALA A 34 7.03 -10.86 19.96
N THR A 35 7.70 -9.90 19.33
CA THR A 35 8.49 -8.86 20.00
C THR A 35 7.72 -7.55 19.88
N LEU A 36 7.12 -7.08 20.98
CA LEU A 36 6.12 -6.00 20.97
C LEU A 36 6.54 -4.75 21.80
N PRO A 37 7.68 -4.10 21.51
CA PRO A 37 7.99 -2.81 22.11
C PRO A 37 7.04 -1.72 21.59
N SER A 38 6.95 -0.59 22.29
CA SER A 38 6.29 0.60 21.75
C SER A 38 7.06 1.07 20.49
N ALA A 39 6.41 0.95 19.34
CA ALA A 39 7.02 1.24 18.03
C ALA A 39 5.97 1.86 17.09
N PRO A 40 6.39 2.62 16.07
CA PRO A 40 5.45 3.22 15.12
C PRO A 40 4.80 2.20 14.18
N VAL A 41 5.40 1.02 14.02
CA VAL A 41 4.91 -0.04 13.14
C VAL A 41 5.10 -1.42 13.80
N LEU A 42 4.23 -2.36 13.45
CA LEU A 42 4.43 -3.79 13.70
C LEU A 42 4.68 -4.52 12.38
N TRP A 43 5.81 -5.23 12.25
CA TRP A 43 6.09 -6.07 11.09
C TRP A 43 5.46 -7.46 11.27
N LEU A 44 4.49 -7.81 10.42
CA LEU A 44 3.80 -9.10 10.46
C LEU A 44 4.29 -10.01 9.32
N GLY A 45 5.04 -11.05 9.67
CA GLY A 45 5.55 -12.08 8.75
C GLY A 45 4.64 -13.30 8.61
N GLU A 46 5.11 -14.30 7.84
CA GLU A 46 4.38 -15.55 7.64
C GLU A 46 4.51 -16.49 8.84
N GLY A 47 5.74 -16.79 9.25
CA GLY A 47 6.08 -17.77 10.27
C GLY A 47 7.58 -17.78 10.55
N PRO A 48 8.03 -18.32 11.70
CA PRO A 48 9.45 -18.36 12.04
C PRO A 48 10.20 -19.34 11.14
N GLY A 49 11.44 -18.98 10.79
CA GLY A 49 12.41 -19.83 10.10
C GLY A 49 13.29 -20.61 11.08
N ALA A 50 14.41 -21.15 10.59
CA ALA A 50 15.32 -21.95 11.41
C ALA A 50 16.01 -21.12 12.49
N ASP A 51 16.55 -19.97 12.08
CA ASP A 51 17.32 -19.07 12.94
C ASP A 51 16.41 -18.49 14.03
N GLU A 52 15.17 -18.12 13.68
CA GLU A 52 14.17 -17.63 14.63
C GLU A 52 13.81 -18.66 15.71
N VAL A 53 13.83 -19.96 15.39
CA VAL A 53 13.58 -21.02 16.38
C VAL A 53 14.75 -21.18 17.34
N VAL A 54 15.98 -21.06 16.84
CA VAL A 54 17.20 -21.20 17.65
C VAL A 54 17.34 -20.03 18.62
N GLU A 55 17.19 -18.81 18.12
CA GLU A 55 17.34 -17.58 18.88
C GLU A 55 16.08 -17.23 19.70
N GLY A 56 14.91 -17.72 19.28
CA GLY A 56 13.66 -17.44 19.95
C GLY A 56 13.08 -16.05 19.67
N GLU A 57 13.58 -15.34 18.66
CA GLU A 57 13.13 -14.02 18.24
C GLU A 57 12.75 -14.03 16.75
N GLY A 58 11.69 -13.29 16.38
CA GLY A 58 11.25 -13.19 14.99
C GLY A 58 12.18 -12.33 14.12
N PHE A 59 12.30 -12.66 12.83
CA PHE A 59 13.08 -11.89 11.86
C PHE A 59 14.56 -11.71 12.26
N VAL A 60 15.22 -12.77 12.69
CA VAL A 60 16.67 -12.76 13.00
C VAL A 60 17.50 -13.50 11.96
N GLY A 61 16.88 -14.27 11.05
CA GLY A 61 17.57 -14.82 9.89
C GLY A 61 17.87 -13.75 8.84
N LYS A 62 18.57 -14.13 7.76
CA LYS A 62 19.04 -13.22 6.68
C LYS A 62 17.98 -12.25 6.12
N SER A 63 16.76 -12.74 5.95
CA SER A 63 15.65 -11.93 5.43
C SER A 63 15.15 -10.90 6.45
N GLY A 64 15.21 -11.26 7.73
CA GLY A 64 14.90 -10.37 8.86
C GLY A 64 16.00 -9.34 9.11
N GLU A 65 17.27 -9.72 9.00
CA GLU A 65 18.39 -8.78 9.06
C GLU A 65 18.29 -7.68 7.98
N LEU A 66 17.96 -8.07 6.75
CA LEU A 66 17.68 -7.11 5.66
C LEU A 66 16.55 -6.16 6.05
N LEU A 67 15.42 -6.70 6.53
CA LEU A 67 14.26 -5.89 6.90
C LEU A 67 14.58 -4.92 8.05
N ARG A 68 15.29 -5.38 9.08
CA ARG A 68 15.74 -4.57 10.22
C ARG A 68 16.67 -3.45 9.76
N THR A 69 17.60 -3.77 8.88
CA THR A 69 18.55 -2.80 8.30
C THR A 69 17.82 -1.70 7.54
N GLU A 70 16.94 -2.07 6.61
CA GLU A 70 16.20 -1.08 5.80
C GLU A 70 15.18 -0.30 6.64
N ALA A 71 14.55 -0.92 7.65
CA ALA A 71 13.70 -0.21 8.61
C ALA A 71 14.48 0.86 9.39
N ALA A 72 15.68 0.52 9.88
CA ALA A 72 16.55 1.45 10.57
C ALA A 72 16.99 2.62 9.67
N HIS A 73 17.30 2.36 8.40
CA HIS A 73 17.66 3.40 7.42
C HIS A 73 16.57 4.47 7.25
N VAL A 74 15.30 4.11 7.43
CA VAL A 74 14.16 5.03 7.30
C VAL A 74 13.63 5.53 8.65
N GLY A 75 14.41 5.35 9.73
CA GLY A 75 14.09 5.85 11.06
C GLY A 75 13.01 5.05 11.81
N ILE A 76 12.72 3.81 11.39
CA ILE A 76 11.75 2.95 12.06
C ILE A 76 12.47 2.10 13.12
N SER A 77 12.39 2.55 14.37
CA SER A 77 12.94 1.89 15.55
C SER A 77 12.10 2.25 16.80
N PRO A 78 11.93 1.37 17.79
CA PRO A 78 12.43 -0.01 17.86
C PRO A 78 11.71 -0.96 16.88
N PHE A 79 12.31 -2.11 16.59
CA PHE A 79 11.77 -3.10 15.65
C PHE A 79 10.75 -4.01 16.36
N ALA A 80 9.44 -3.74 16.19
CA ALA A 80 8.38 -4.60 16.68
C ALA A 80 7.96 -5.60 15.61
N CYS A 81 7.89 -6.89 15.92
CA CYS A 81 7.55 -7.92 14.94
C CYS A 81 6.67 -9.04 15.51
N SER A 82 5.88 -9.64 14.63
CA SER A 82 5.15 -10.88 14.87
C SER A 82 5.05 -11.69 13.57
N ASN A 83 4.47 -12.89 13.64
CA ASN A 83 4.16 -13.73 12.50
C ASN A 83 2.72 -14.21 12.55
N VAL A 84 2.12 -14.44 11.37
CA VAL A 84 0.80 -15.06 11.25
C VAL A 84 0.72 -16.39 11.99
N VAL A 85 1.79 -17.18 11.98
CA VAL A 85 1.96 -18.34 12.86
C VAL A 85 3.23 -18.23 13.68
N HIS A 86 3.17 -18.59 14.96
CA HIS A 86 4.33 -18.55 15.86
C HIS A 86 5.15 -19.85 15.89
N CYS A 87 4.73 -20.89 15.16
CA CYS A 87 5.40 -22.18 15.12
C CYS A 87 5.98 -22.43 13.73
N ARG A 88 7.24 -22.88 13.66
CA ARG A 88 7.92 -23.08 12.38
C ARG A 88 7.24 -24.15 11.53
N PRO A 89 6.85 -23.84 10.28
CA PRO A 89 6.35 -24.84 9.34
C PRO A 89 7.46 -25.82 8.88
N PRO A 90 7.14 -27.08 8.54
CA PRO A 90 8.10 -28.05 8.03
C PRO A 90 8.69 -27.53 6.72
N LYS A 91 10.02 -27.53 6.62
CA LYS A 91 10.73 -27.06 5.43
C LYS A 91 10.31 -25.63 5.01
N ASN A 92 9.88 -24.79 5.96
CA ASN A 92 9.39 -23.43 5.72
C ASN A 92 8.25 -23.37 4.68
N ALA A 93 7.40 -24.39 4.64
CA ALA A 93 6.19 -24.38 3.81
C ALA A 93 5.17 -23.35 4.32
N ALA A 94 4.30 -22.88 3.42
CA ALA A 94 3.22 -21.97 3.81
C ALA A 94 2.34 -22.61 4.92
N PRO A 95 1.93 -21.82 5.94
CA PRO A 95 1.10 -22.30 7.03
C PRO A 95 -0.29 -22.73 6.52
N LYS A 96 -0.83 -23.77 7.14
CA LYS A 96 -2.17 -24.28 6.80
C LYS A 96 -3.25 -23.34 7.34
N PRO A 97 -4.43 -23.26 6.71
CA PRO A 97 -5.53 -22.41 7.18
C PRO A 97 -5.91 -22.64 8.65
N LYS A 98 -5.86 -23.89 9.13
CA LYS A 98 -6.13 -24.22 10.54
C LYS A 98 -5.05 -23.70 11.50
N GLU A 99 -3.79 -23.64 11.06
CA GLU A 99 -2.68 -23.11 11.85
C GLU A 99 -2.80 -21.58 11.94
N ILE A 100 -3.10 -20.92 10.81
CA ILE A 100 -3.39 -19.49 10.72
C ILE A 100 -4.57 -19.12 11.63
N ALA A 101 -5.74 -19.76 11.48
CA ALA A 101 -6.93 -19.46 12.27
C ALA A 101 -6.69 -19.59 13.78
N CYS A 102 -5.90 -20.58 14.18
CA CYS A 102 -5.52 -20.78 15.58
C CYS A 102 -4.66 -19.64 16.12
N CYS A 103 -3.60 -19.25 15.41
CA CYS A 103 -2.72 -18.17 15.87
C CYS A 103 -3.40 -16.81 15.77
N LEU A 104 -4.21 -16.59 14.72
CA LEU A 104 -4.96 -15.37 14.51
C LEU A 104 -5.88 -15.08 15.70
N SER A 105 -6.74 -16.04 16.06
CA SER A 105 -7.71 -15.89 17.13
C SER A 105 -7.11 -15.79 18.55
N GLN A 106 -5.87 -16.26 18.74
CA GLN A 106 -5.26 -16.37 20.07
C GLN A 106 -4.19 -15.33 20.37
N PHE A 107 -3.52 -14.84 19.33
CA PHE A 107 -2.35 -14.00 19.46
C PHE A 107 -2.46 -12.81 18.51
N VAL A 108 -2.43 -13.06 17.20
CA VAL A 108 -2.15 -12.01 16.20
C VAL A 108 -3.15 -10.86 16.26
N LEU A 109 -4.46 -11.12 16.45
CA LEU A 109 -5.46 -10.04 16.55
C LEU A 109 -5.20 -9.12 17.75
N ASP A 110 -4.70 -9.63 18.87
CA ASP A 110 -4.36 -8.82 20.04
C ASP A 110 -3.02 -8.10 19.84
N GLU A 111 -2.03 -8.77 19.28
CA GLU A 111 -0.70 -8.22 19.02
C GLU A 111 -0.75 -7.02 18.07
N ILE A 112 -1.59 -7.10 17.03
CA ILE A 112 -1.68 -6.01 16.06
C ILE A 112 -2.40 -4.78 16.62
N ARG A 113 -3.34 -4.91 17.56
CA ARG A 113 -4.16 -3.78 18.08
C ARG A 113 -3.32 -2.66 18.69
N GLY A 114 -2.14 -2.97 19.21
CA GLY A 114 -1.26 -2.00 19.86
C GLY A 114 -0.55 -1.01 18.93
N TYR A 115 -0.68 -1.15 17.60
CA TYR A 115 0.15 -0.42 16.64
C TYR A 115 -0.66 0.40 15.66
N PRO A 116 -0.28 1.65 15.35
CA PRO A 116 -1.03 2.47 14.39
C PRO A 116 -0.86 2.00 12.94
N ILE A 117 0.25 1.31 12.64
CA ILE A 117 0.55 0.74 11.33
C ILE A 117 0.99 -0.72 11.48
N VAL A 118 0.40 -1.61 10.69
CA VAL A 118 0.83 -3.02 10.58
C VAL A 118 1.37 -3.25 9.18
N VAL A 119 2.62 -3.69 9.10
CA VAL A 119 3.29 -3.99 7.84
C VAL A 119 3.16 -5.47 7.50
N LEU A 120 2.41 -5.78 6.46
CA LEU A 120 2.14 -7.14 6.00
C LEU A 120 3.27 -7.60 5.07
N CYS A 121 4.14 -8.45 5.61
CA CYS A 121 5.33 -8.94 4.90
C CYS A 121 4.96 -10.13 4.02
N GLY A 122 4.62 -9.86 2.75
CA GLY A 122 4.27 -10.88 1.77
C GLY A 122 2.80 -11.29 1.75
N THR A 123 2.49 -12.21 0.83
CA THR A 123 1.11 -12.60 0.51
C THR A 123 0.40 -13.27 1.67
N THR A 124 1.08 -14.11 2.45
CA THR A 124 0.45 -14.84 3.56
C THR A 124 -0.01 -13.91 4.68
N ALA A 125 0.79 -12.91 5.03
CA ALA A 125 0.39 -11.86 5.97
C ALA A 125 -0.78 -11.04 5.43
N LEU A 126 -0.73 -10.67 4.14
CA LEU A 126 -1.82 -9.95 3.48
C LEU A 126 -3.14 -10.73 3.51
N THR A 127 -3.16 -11.97 3.02
CA THR A 127 -4.39 -12.74 2.85
C THR A 127 -4.95 -13.26 4.18
N THR A 128 -4.16 -13.28 5.25
CA THR A 128 -4.65 -13.57 6.59
C THR A 128 -5.61 -12.49 7.09
N LEU A 129 -5.30 -11.21 6.85
CA LEU A 129 -6.16 -10.09 7.26
C LEU A 129 -7.11 -9.62 6.15
N PHE A 130 -6.74 -9.84 4.88
CA PHE A 130 -7.56 -9.48 3.72
C PHE A 130 -7.74 -10.69 2.79
N PRO A 131 -8.62 -11.65 3.11
CA PRO A 131 -8.72 -12.94 2.39
C PRO A 131 -8.98 -12.85 0.89
N LYS A 132 -9.58 -11.75 0.42
CA LYS A 132 -9.90 -11.50 -1.00
C LYS A 132 -8.90 -10.56 -1.70
N ALA A 133 -7.86 -10.11 -0.99
CA ALA A 133 -6.90 -9.17 -1.54
C ALA A 133 -6.05 -9.78 -2.65
N LYS A 134 -5.78 -8.99 -3.68
CA LYS A 134 -4.80 -9.30 -4.72
C LYS A 134 -3.51 -8.54 -4.40
N ALA A 135 -2.43 -9.28 -4.15
CA ALA A 135 -1.19 -8.70 -3.63
C ALA A 135 -0.61 -7.58 -4.52
N ASN A 136 -0.79 -7.65 -5.84
CA ASN A 136 -0.35 -6.60 -6.76
C ASN A 136 -1.06 -5.25 -6.57
N ARG A 137 -2.29 -5.22 -6.06
CA ARG A 137 -3.03 -3.97 -5.80
C ARG A 137 -2.73 -3.38 -4.42
N PHE A 138 -2.39 -4.24 -3.45
CA PHE A 138 -2.16 -3.85 -2.06
C PHE A 138 -0.71 -3.50 -1.76
N ARG A 139 0.25 -4.12 -2.47
CA ARG A 139 1.67 -3.84 -2.27
C ARG A 139 1.98 -2.36 -2.51
N GLY A 140 2.69 -1.77 -1.56
CA GLY A 140 3.06 -0.36 -1.62
C GLY A 140 1.89 0.60 -1.41
N ASN A 141 0.70 0.16 -0.99
CA ASN A 141 -0.48 0.98 -0.73
C ASN A 141 -0.98 0.83 0.72
N ILE A 142 -1.67 1.85 1.23
CA ILE A 142 -2.35 1.78 2.53
C ILE A 142 -3.73 1.16 2.34
N ALA A 143 -4.06 0.20 3.19
CA ALA A 143 -5.38 -0.39 3.30
C ALA A 143 -5.94 -0.20 4.72
N TYR A 144 -7.27 -0.26 4.83
CA TYR A 144 -7.99 -0.16 6.09
C TYR A 144 -8.82 -1.42 6.31
N HIS A 145 -8.86 -1.90 7.54
CA HIS A 145 -9.64 -3.08 7.93
C HIS A 145 -10.83 -2.65 8.80
N PRO A 146 -12.07 -3.11 8.52
CA PRO A 146 -13.26 -2.71 9.29
C PRO A 146 -13.16 -3.00 10.79
N ASP A 147 -12.55 -4.13 11.15
CA ASP A 147 -12.39 -4.54 12.55
C ASP A 147 -11.28 -3.79 13.32
N PHE A 148 -10.51 -2.94 12.62
CA PHE A 148 -9.40 -2.16 13.18
C PHE A 148 -9.50 -0.68 12.76
N PRO A 149 -10.52 0.04 13.24
CA PRO A 149 -10.74 1.43 12.84
C PRO A 149 -9.55 2.32 13.21
N GLY A 150 -9.11 3.16 12.28
CA GLY A 150 -7.96 4.05 12.45
C GLY A 150 -6.59 3.38 12.29
N GLN A 151 -6.52 2.05 12.22
CA GLN A 151 -5.29 1.32 11.96
C GLN A 151 -5.01 1.25 10.45
N ARG A 152 -3.75 1.48 10.08
CA ARG A 152 -3.29 1.41 8.69
C ARG A 152 -2.57 0.08 8.44
N PHE A 153 -2.88 -0.56 7.31
CA PHE A 153 -2.21 -1.77 6.86
C PHE A 153 -1.38 -1.47 5.62
N TYR A 154 -0.09 -1.79 5.66
CA TYR A 154 0.83 -1.51 4.56
C TYR A 154 1.46 -2.81 4.09
N THR A 155 1.31 -3.17 2.81
CA THR A 155 1.83 -4.45 2.31
C THR A 155 3.13 -4.28 1.57
N ILE A 156 4.11 -5.14 1.85
CA ILE A 156 5.40 -5.19 1.17
C ILE A 156 5.66 -6.57 0.58
N TYR A 157 6.67 -6.69 -0.28
CA TYR A 157 7.22 -8.01 -0.61
C TYR A 157 7.80 -8.68 0.63
N HIS A 158 7.68 -10.00 0.72
CA HIS A 158 8.38 -10.73 1.76
C HIS A 158 9.90 -10.54 1.56
N PRO A 159 10.69 -10.16 2.58
CA PRO A 159 12.12 -9.85 2.41
C PRO A 159 12.90 -11.01 1.78
N ALA A 160 12.55 -12.26 2.12
CA ALA A 160 13.17 -13.45 1.53
C ALA A 160 13.06 -13.53 -0.01
N ALA A 161 11.97 -13.03 -0.61
CA ALA A 161 11.79 -13.03 -2.06
C ALA A 161 12.72 -12.04 -2.78
N THR A 162 13.26 -11.06 -2.05
CA THR A 162 14.10 -9.99 -2.59
C THR A 162 15.58 -10.36 -2.61
N LEU A 163 16.01 -11.30 -1.75
CA LEU A 163 17.42 -11.69 -1.59
C LEU A 163 18.08 -12.21 -2.87
N HIS A 164 17.28 -12.74 -3.80
CA HIS A 164 17.77 -13.34 -5.04
C HIS A 164 17.17 -12.69 -6.30
N ASN A 165 16.42 -11.59 -6.16
CA ASN A 165 15.77 -10.92 -7.28
C ASN A 165 16.02 -9.40 -7.23
N PRO A 166 16.91 -8.86 -8.07
CA PRO A 166 17.28 -7.44 -8.07
C PRO A 166 16.11 -6.48 -8.27
N ASN A 167 15.15 -6.84 -9.15
CA ASN A 167 13.99 -5.99 -9.42
C ASN A 167 13.08 -5.90 -8.18
N LEU A 168 12.84 -7.05 -7.51
CA LEU A 168 12.07 -7.07 -6.27
C LEU A 168 12.81 -6.37 -5.12
N ALA A 169 14.15 -6.44 -5.08
CA ALA A 169 14.94 -5.71 -4.11
C ALA A 169 14.80 -4.18 -4.28
N ALA A 170 14.79 -3.68 -5.51
CA ALA A 170 14.57 -2.26 -5.80
C ALA A 170 13.17 -1.81 -5.37
N GLU A 171 12.12 -2.56 -5.74
CA GLU A 171 10.73 -2.26 -5.34
C GLU A 171 10.56 -2.33 -3.81
N PHE A 172 11.16 -3.33 -3.15
CA PHE A 172 11.14 -3.44 -1.70
C PHE A 172 11.76 -2.22 -1.02
N LYS A 173 12.92 -1.74 -1.48
CA LYS A 173 13.53 -0.51 -0.93
C LYS A 173 12.64 0.71 -1.12
N GLN A 174 11.98 0.84 -2.27
CA GLN A 174 10.99 1.91 -2.49
C GLN A 174 9.80 1.81 -1.54
N GLN A 175 9.31 0.58 -1.28
CA GLN A 175 8.23 0.34 -0.32
C GLN A 175 8.62 0.73 1.11
N ILE A 176 9.84 0.40 1.56
CA ILE A 176 10.34 0.77 2.88
C ILE A 176 10.58 2.29 2.98
N ALA A 177 11.14 2.91 1.93
CA ALA A 177 11.30 4.37 1.87
C ALA A 177 9.96 5.10 2.01
N ARG A 178 8.94 4.68 1.25
CA ARG A 178 7.58 5.23 1.36
C ARG A 178 7.01 5.03 2.76
N LEU A 179 7.18 3.85 3.36
CA LEU A 179 6.75 3.58 4.74
C LEU A 179 7.39 4.54 5.74
N GLY A 180 8.70 4.79 5.63
CA GLY A 180 9.41 5.74 6.47
C GLY A 180 8.80 7.14 6.39
N ARG A 181 8.48 7.59 5.18
CA ARG A 181 7.79 8.87 5.00
C ARG A 181 6.36 8.83 5.60
N ILE A 182 5.59 7.75 5.40
CA ILE A 182 4.24 7.57 6.03
C ILE A 182 4.31 7.64 7.56
N VAL A 183 5.32 7.02 8.16
CA VAL A 183 5.58 7.05 9.61
C VAL A 183 5.96 8.44 10.09
N ALA A 184 6.81 9.14 9.32
CA ALA A 184 7.17 10.55 9.58
C ALA A 184 6.00 11.53 9.35
N GLY A 185 4.83 11.01 8.94
CA GLY A 185 3.65 11.81 8.67
C GLY A 185 3.73 12.51 7.32
N GLU A 186 4.06 11.76 6.25
CA GLU A 186 4.02 12.22 4.85
C GLU A 186 2.96 13.31 4.72
N PRO A 187 3.35 14.55 4.34
CA PRO A 187 2.40 15.62 4.27
C PRO A 187 1.24 15.15 3.37
N PRO A 188 -0.02 15.51 3.73
CA PRO A 188 -1.15 15.12 2.91
C PRO A 188 -0.83 15.48 1.46
N CYS A 189 -1.17 14.57 0.55
CA CYS A 189 -1.11 14.81 -0.88
C CYS A 189 -1.69 16.21 -1.12
N PRO A 190 -0.87 17.22 -1.50
CA PRO A 190 -1.28 18.62 -1.41
C PRO A 190 -2.24 19.02 -2.54
N TRP A 191 -2.79 18.04 -3.27
CA TRP A 191 -3.70 18.29 -4.36
C TRP A 191 -5.00 18.88 -3.83
N HIS A 192 -5.23 20.13 -4.17
CA HIS A 192 -6.51 20.79 -4.04
C HIS A 192 -7.40 20.32 -5.19
N ILE A 193 -8.24 19.32 -4.92
CA ILE A 193 -9.22 18.83 -5.89
C ILE A 193 -10.45 19.73 -5.83
N LEU A 194 -10.64 20.52 -6.87
CA LEU A 194 -11.77 21.44 -7.01
C LEU A 194 -12.85 20.78 -7.85
N GLN A 195 -13.96 20.45 -7.20
CA GLN A 195 -15.15 19.96 -7.90
C GLN A 195 -15.87 21.08 -8.63
N GLY A 196 -16.55 20.71 -9.70
CA GLY A 196 -17.29 21.62 -10.54
C GLY A 196 -18.31 22.48 -9.78
N GLY A 197 -18.49 23.71 -10.25
CA GLY A 197 -19.60 24.59 -9.84
C GLY A 197 -19.30 25.53 -8.68
N THR A 198 -18.11 25.46 -8.09
CA THR A 198 -17.66 26.42 -7.07
C THR A 198 -16.99 27.64 -7.71
N ASP A 199 -17.10 28.81 -7.07
CA ASP A 199 -16.39 30.02 -7.52
C ASP A 199 -14.86 29.80 -7.54
N GLU A 200 -14.38 29.00 -6.60
CA GLU A 200 -12.97 28.60 -6.51
C GLU A 200 -12.54 27.74 -7.71
N MET A 201 -13.36 26.76 -8.12
CA MET A 201 -13.12 25.98 -9.34
C MET A 201 -13.03 26.88 -10.56
N TRP A 202 -13.96 27.84 -10.73
CA TRP A 202 -13.94 28.75 -11.87
C TRP A 202 -12.69 29.62 -11.91
N ALA A 203 -12.29 30.18 -10.77
CA ALA A 203 -11.06 30.97 -10.67
C ALA A 203 -9.81 30.13 -10.98
N ALA A 204 -9.78 28.87 -10.49
CA ALA A 204 -8.70 27.95 -10.78
C ALA A 204 -8.68 27.54 -12.27
N LEU A 205 -9.85 27.33 -12.89
CA LEU A 205 -9.98 26.99 -14.31
C LEU A 205 -9.46 28.12 -15.19
N ASP A 206 -9.85 29.36 -14.91
CA ASP A 206 -9.35 30.53 -15.64
C ASP A 206 -7.83 30.69 -15.47
N THR A 207 -7.31 30.42 -14.28
CA THR A 207 -5.87 30.42 -14.00
C THR A 207 -5.15 29.32 -14.78
N ALA A 208 -5.68 28.10 -14.80
CA ALA A 208 -5.09 26.97 -15.50
C ALA A 208 -5.06 27.20 -17.02
N LEU A 209 -6.15 27.72 -17.60
CA LEU A 209 -6.25 27.98 -19.04
C LEU A 209 -5.43 29.23 -19.47
N ALA A 210 -4.95 30.05 -18.54
CA ALA A 210 -3.95 31.07 -18.83
C ALA A 210 -2.55 30.48 -19.08
N ALA A 211 -2.24 29.29 -18.55
CA ALA A 211 -0.94 28.62 -18.69
C ALA A 211 -0.66 28.23 -20.15
N PRO A 212 0.61 28.09 -20.58
CA PRO A 212 0.94 27.64 -21.93
C PRO A 212 0.73 26.13 -22.13
N LEU A 213 0.67 25.36 -21.04
CA LEU A 213 0.51 23.91 -21.03
C LEU A 213 -0.45 23.53 -19.90
N ILE A 214 -1.39 22.64 -20.19
CA ILE A 214 -2.22 21.97 -19.19
C ILE A 214 -2.07 20.45 -19.34
N SER A 215 -2.24 19.72 -18.24
CA SER A 215 -2.57 18.31 -18.31
C SER A 215 -4.08 18.14 -18.33
N PHE A 216 -4.57 17.24 -19.17
CA PHE A 216 -5.99 17.00 -19.39
C PHE A 216 -6.25 15.51 -19.55
N ASP A 217 -7.34 15.02 -18.97
CA ASP A 217 -7.72 13.61 -18.96
C ASP A 217 -9.25 13.48 -18.93
N ILE A 218 -9.81 12.52 -19.66
CA ILE A 218 -11.25 12.25 -19.71
C ILE A 218 -11.54 10.82 -19.26
N GLU A 219 -12.53 10.69 -18.36
CA GLU A 219 -13.09 9.40 -17.98
C GLU A 219 -14.36 9.11 -18.78
N THR A 220 -14.45 7.92 -19.35
CA THR A 220 -15.50 7.53 -20.30
C THR A 220 -16.14 6.19 -19.92
N THR A 221 -17.37 5.93 -20.39
CA THR A 221 -18.02 4.63 -20.16
C THR A 221 -17.54 3.52 -21.10
N SER A 222 -16.68 3.84 -22.07
CA SER A 222 -16.19 2.91 -23.11
C SER A 222 -14.83 3.35 -23.60
N LEU A 223 -14.04 2.42 -24.14
CA LEU A 223 -12.79 2.75 -24.84
C LEU A 223 -13.01 3.11 -26.33
N LYS A 224 -14.26 3.26 -26.76
CA LYS A 224 -14.63 3.54 -28.16
C LYS A 224 -15.48 4.80 -28.22
N SER A 225 -14.91 5.89 -28.73
CA SER A 225 -15.56 7.20 -28.91
C SER A 225 -16.75 7.15 -29.89
N TRP A 226 -16.71 6.26 -30.89
CA TRP A 226 -17.79 6.07 -31.87
C TRP A 226 -18.95 5.17 -31.39
N ASP A 227 -18.94 4.73 -30.13
CA ASP A 227 -20.05 3.95 -29.57
C ASP A 227 -21.23 4.89 -29.22
N PRO A 228 -22.40 4.74 -29.87
CA PRO A 228 -23.52 5.67 -29.71
C PRO A 228 -24.16 5.66 -28.31
N TYR A 229 -23.81 4.71 -27.45
CA TYR A 229 -24.29 4.64 -26.07
C TYR A 229 -23.26 5.08 -25.05
N ALA A 230 -22.02 5.30 -25.48
CA ALA A 230 -20.95 5.66 -24.59
C ALA A 230 -20.91 7.18 -24.39
N LYS A 231 -20.40 7.58 -23.21
CA LYS A 231 -20.42 8.97 -22.77
C LYS A 231 -19.16 9.33 -22.00
N ILE A 232 -18.78 10.60 -22.06
CA ILE A 232 -17.87 11.25 -21.14
C ILE A 232 -18.57 11.35 -19.78
N ARG A 233 -17.91 10.86 -18.73
CA ARG A 233 -18.38 10.91 -17.34
C ARG A 233 -17.87 12.12 -16.60
N ASN A 234 -16.59 12.43 -16.80
CA ASN A 234 -15.96 13.62 -16.26
C ASN A 234 -14.70 13.91 -17.06
N PHE A 235 -14.19 15.11 -16.90
CA PHE A 235 -12.84 15.44 -17.30
C PHE A 235 -12.12 16.08 -16.12
N ALA A 236 -10.80 15.93 -16.11
CA ALA A 236 -9.92 16.53 -15.14
C ALA A 236 -8.84 17.34 -15.85
N LEU A 237 -8.42 18.45 -15.25
CA LEU A 237 -7.29 19.21 -15.74
C LEU A 237 -6.48 19.86 -14.63
N THR A 238 -5.22 20.13 -14.95
CA THR A 238 -4.30 20.85 -14.08
C THR A 238 -3.27 21.63 -14.89
N ALA A 239 -2.79 22.74 -14.35
CA ALA A 239 -1.66 23.50 -14.89
C ALA A 239 -0.46 23.54 -13.93
N ASP A 240 -0.57 22.92 -12.74
CA ASP A 240 0.44 22.99 -11.70
C ASP A 240 0.53 21.69 -10.87
N GLU A 241 1.47 21.64 -9.92
CA GLU A 241 1.72 20.46 -9.09
C GLU A 241 0.78 20.32 -7.87
N LYS A 242 -0.30 21.10 -7.79
CA LYS A 242 -1.13 21.18 -6.57
C LYS A 242 -2.62 21.32 -6.82
N THR A 243 -3.10 21.72 -7.98
CA THR A 243 -4.51 22.00 -8.19
C THR A 243 -5.05 21.08 -9.27
N VAL A 244 -6.11 20.35 -8.97
CA VAL A 244 -6.79 19.50 -9.97
C VAL A 244 -8.24 19.94 -10.04
N ILE A 245 -8.67 20.37 -11.21
CA ILE A 245 -10.07 20.71 -11.47
C ILE A 245 -10.73 19.47 -12.05
N VAL A 246 -11.84 19.05 -11.45
CA VAL A 246 -12.62 17.89 -11.91
C VAL A 246 -14.05 18.34 -12.13
N VAL A 247 -14.57 18.12 -13.34
CA VAL A 247 -15.92 18.51 -13.73
C VAL A 247 -16.68 17.28 -14.20
N ASN A 248 -17.81 17.00 -13.56
CA ASN A 248 -18.65 15.85 -13.88
C ASN A 248 -19.72 16.24 -14.90
N THR A 249 -19.96 15.42 -15.92
CA THR A 249 -20.96 15.71 -16.98
C THR A 249 -22.41 15.66 -16.50
N GLU A 250 -22.65 15.17 -15.28
CA GLU A 250 -23.95 15.24 -14.61
C GLU A 250 -24.21 16.61 -13.94
N GLU A 251 -23.21 17.49 -13.87
CA GLU A 251 -23.33 18.81 -13.25
C GLU A 251 -23.76 19.88 -14.25
N PRO A 252 -24.65 20.83 -13.91
CA PRO A 252 -25.28 21.73 -14.88
C PRO A 252 -24.31 22.68 -15.62
N HIS A 253 -23.08 22.83 -15.12
CA HIS A 253 -22.08 23.74 -15.65
C HIS A 253 -20.99 23.05 -16.49
N TRP A 254 -21.07 21.73 -16.68
CA TRP A 254 -20.02 20.97 -17.36
C TRP A 254 -19.73 21.47 -18.78
N LEU A 255 -20.79 21.77 -19.55
CA LEU A 255 -20.68 22.34 -20.90
C LEU A 255 -19.96 23.68 -20.91
N ALA A 256 -20.21 24.54 -19.92
CA ALA A 256 -19.57 25.86 -19.84
C ALA A 256 -18.09 25.75 -19.48
N ALA A 257 -17.72 24.82 -18.60
CA ALA A 257 -16.32 24.53 -18.30
C ALA A 257 -15.61 23.91 -19.52
N LEU A 258 -16.28 22.99 -20.21
CA LEU A 258 -15.77 22.35 -21.41
C LEU A 258 -15.55 23.34 -22.56
N GLU A 259 -16.43 24.32 -22.74
CA GLU A 259 -16.28 25.39 -23.74
C GLU A 259 -15.05 26.27 -23.49
N LYS A 260 -14.68 26.50 -22.22
CA LYS A 260 -13.42 27.19 -21.89
C LYS A 260 -12.20 26.35 -22.28
N VAL A 261 -12.26 25.04 -22.07
CA VAL A 261 -11.21 24.11 -22.51
C VAL A 261 -11.12 24.08 -24.04
N ARG A 262 -12.25 24.12 -24.76
CA ARG A 262 -12.28 24.28 -26.22
C ARG A 262 -11.53 25.51 -26.67
N SER A 263 -11.91 26.66 -26.13
CA SER A 263 -11.30 27.95 -26.45
C SER A 263 -9.79 27.95 -26.19
N TYR A 264 -9.32 27.15 -25.23
CA TYR A 264 -7.89 26.94 -24.98
C TYR A 264 -7.23 26.06 -26.05
N LEU A 265 -7.82 24.92 -26.40
CA LEU A 265 -7.27 23.97 -27.36
C LEU A 265 -7.21 24.52 -28.80
N GLU A 266 -8.08 25.46 -29.15
CA GLU A 266 -8.09 26.13 -30.46
C GLU A 266 -6.96 27.16 -30.63
N GLN A 267 -6.21 27.48 -29.57
CA GLN A 267 -5.13 28.48 -29.63
C GLN A 267 -3.79 27.83 -30.03
N PRO A 268 -3.13 28.26 -31.11
CA PRO A 268 -1.90 27.61 -31.62
C PRO A 268 -0.71 27.61 -30.65
N GLN A 269 -0.67 28.56 -29.71
CA GLN A 269 0.39 28.69 -28.70
C GLN A 269 0.17 27.86 -27.45
N LYS A 270 -0.98 27.19 -27.33
CA LYS A 270 -1.36 26.40 -26.16
C LYS A 270 -1.08 24.92 -26.41
N ALA A 271 -0.66 24.22 -25.37
CA ALA A 271 -0.37 22.80 -25.43
C ALA A 271 -1.17 22.02 -24.39
N VAL A 272 -1.36 20.73 -24.67
CA VAL A 272 -1.98 19.78 -23.75
C VAL A 272 -1.13 18.52 -23.64
N VAL A 273 -1.02 17.96 -22.43
CA VAL A 273 -0.30 16.72 -22.18
C VAL A 273 -1.16 15.73 -21.40
N GLY A 274 -1.10 14.46 -21.78
CA GLY A 274 -1.81 13.38 -21.12
C GLY A 274 -1.18 12.05 -21.51
N HIS A 275 -1.39 11.01 -20.71
CA HIS A 275 -0.84 9.68 -21.01
C HIS A 275 -1.47 9.10 -22.28
N SER A 276 -2.73 9.44 -22.59
CA SER A 276 -3.44 9.01 -23.79
C SER A 276 -4.12 10.17 -24.50
N ILE A 277 -3.43 11.31 -24.62
CA ILE A 277 -4.08 12.56 -25.05
C ILE A 277 -4.80 12.49 -26.41
N ALA A 278 -4.30 11.67 -27.35
CA ALA A 278 -4.98 11.46 -28.63
C ALA A 278 -6.36 10.80 -28.48
N PHE A 279 -6.52 9.90 -27.50
CA PHE A 279 -7.81 9.29 -27.15
C PHE A 279 -8.75 10.33 -26.55
N ASP A 280 -8.26 11.18 -25.64
CA ASP A 280 -9.08 12.21 -25.00
C ASP A 280 -9.59 13.24 -26.02
N LEU A 281 -8.73 13.66 -26.96
CA LEU A 281 -9.12 14.59 -28.04
C LEU A 281 -10.14 13.98 -29.00
N ASP A 282 -9.98 12.72 -29.39
CA ASP A 282 -10.94 11.99 -30.25
C ASP A 282 -12.35 11.90 -29.60
N TRP A 283 -12.42 11.74 -28.28
CA TRP A 283 -13.67 11.81 -27.52
C TRP A 283 -14.33 13.18 -27.55
N LEU A 284 -13.54 14.26 -27.45
CA LEU A 284 -14.06 15.62 -27.54
C LEU A 284 -14.65 15.91 -28.93
N GLU A 285 -14.00 15.44 -29.99
CA GLU A 285 -14.50 15.60 -31.36
C GLU A 285 -15.84 14.88 -31.55
N HIS A 286 -15.96 13.65 -31.05
CA HIS A 286 -17.13 12.82 -31.28
C HIS A 286 -18.37 13.14 -30.42
N GLU A 287 -18.20 13.40 -29.13
CA GLU A 287 -19.34 13.58 -28.22
C GLU A 287 -19.71 15.04 -28.01
N ALA A 288 -18.75 15.95 -28.17
CA ALA A 288 -18.94 17.37 -27.89
C ALA A 288 -18.86 18.25 -29.14
N ASP A 289 -18.69 17.68 -30.35
CA ASP A 289 -18.58 18.42 -31.62
C ASP A 289 -17.40 19.43 -31.61
N PHE A 290 -16.27 19.03 -31.02
CA PHE A 290 -15.03 19.81 -31.08
C PHE A 290 -14.37 19.66 -32.44
N THR A 291 -13.74 20.73 -32.95
CA THR A 291 -12.77 20.64 -34.05
C THR A 291 -11.40 21.03 -33.49
N VAL A 292 -10.55 20.06 -33.17
CA VAL A 292 -9.20 20.36 -32.68
C VAL A 292 -8.26 20.48 -33.89
N GLN A 293 -7.71 21.66 -34.13
CA GLN A 293 -6.63 21.80 -35.10
C GLN A 293 -5.32 21.31 -34.46
N CYS A 294 -4.92 20.08 -34.77
CA CYS A 294 -3.59 19.55 -34.43
C CYS A 294 -2.47 20.29 -35.16
#